data_AF-A0A316C0L5-F1
#
_entry.id   AF-A0A316C0L5-F1
#
_cell.length_a   1.000
_cell.length_b   1.000
_cell.length_c   1.000
_cell.angle_alpha   90.00
_cell.angle_beta   90.00
_cell.angle_gamma   90.00
#
_symmetry.space_group_name_H-M   'P 1'
#
loop_
_entity.id
_entity.type
_entity.pdbx_description
1 polymer ?
#
loop_
_entity_poly.entity_id
_entity_poly.type
_entity_poly.pdbx_seq_one_letter_code
_entity_poly.pdbx_strand_id
1 'polypeptide(L)'
;MKHASYSEWAVTPGFVFITDNCRDDLPSVTNDAERVVSECLAYYGEKRIIYRDSDGRWDELLHTGIQFRGFAPYNGDVPGVERTV
;
A
#
# COMPACT_ATOMS: atom_id res chain seq x y z
N MET A 1 8.52 -17.25 -7.86
CA MET A 1 7.18 -16.64 -8.06
C MET A 1 7.38 -15.24 -8.60
N LYS A 2 6.45 -14.72 -9.41
CA LYS A 2 6.47 -13.30 -9.81
C LYS A 2 5.91 -12.46 -8.67
N HIS A 3 6.39 -11.23 -8.54
CA HIS A 3 6.08 -10.34 -7.43
C HIS A 3 5.37 -9.08 -7.91
N ALA A 4 4.51 -8.53 -7.07
CA ALA A 4 3.86 -7.26 -7.35
C ALA A 4 4.91 -6.16 -7.49
N SER A 5 4.66 -5.25 -8.43
CA SER A 5 5.45 -4.05 -8.59
C SER A 5 4.65 -2.87 -8.05
N TYR A 6 5.24 -2.12 -7.13
CA TYR A 6 4.65 -0.92 -6.56
C TYR A 6 5.70 0.17 -6.44
N SER A 7 5.24 1.41 -6.31
CA SER A 7 6.09 2.59 -6.14
C SER A 7 5.68 3.35 -4.88
N GLU A 8 6.67 3.90 -4.18
CA GLU A 8 6.43 4.84 -3.08
C GLU A 8 5.80 6.11 -3.63
N TRP A 9 4.67 6.51 -3.06
CA TRP A 9 4.01 7.79 -3.33
C TRP A 9 4.42 8.84 -2.30
N ALA A 10 4.36 8.50 -1.01
CA ALA A 10 4.74 9.40 0.09
C ALA A 10 5.02 8.63 1.38
N VAL A 11 5.90 9.17 2.22
CA VAL A 11 6.12 8.71 3.59
C VAL A 11 5.89 9.85 4.57
N THR A 12 5.13 9.57 5.61
CA THR A 12 4.85 10.48 6.72
C THR A 12 5.24 9.81 8.04
N PRO A 13 5.22 10.52 9.18
CA PRO A 13 5.54 9.89 10.47
C PRO A 13 4.69 8.64 10.77
N GLY A 14 3.42 8.60 10.37
CA GLY A 14 2.51 7.48 10.67
C GLY A 14 2.15 6.55 9.50
N PHE A 15 2.43 6.95 8.26
CA PHE A 15 1.92 6.27 7.07
C PHE A 15 2.99 6.14 5.99
N VAL A 16 2.94 5.04 5.26
CA VAL A 16 3.56 4.90 3.94
C VAL A 16 2.46 4.73 2.91
N PHE A 17 2.52 5.52 1.84
CA PHE A 17 1.61 5.45 0.70
C PHE A 17 2.36 4.81 -0.46
N ILE A 18 1.81 3.74 -1.02
CA ILE A 18 2.33 3.07 -2.21
C ILE A 18 1.27 3.03 -3.31
N THR A 19 1.69 2.91 -4.56
CA THR A 19 0.80 2.75 -5.72
C THR A 19 1.15 1.46 -6.43
N ASP A 20 0.14 0.63 -6.72
CA ASP A 20 0.31 -0.54 -7.58
C ASP A 20 0.65 -0.07 -9.01
N ASN A 21 1.71 -0.63 -9.60
CA ASN A 21 2.10 -0.32 -10.97
C ASN A 21 1.29 -1.09 -12.03
N CYS A 22 0.42 -2.01 -11.60
CA CYS A 22 -0.56 -2.72 -12.42
C CYS A 22 0.02 -3.28 -13.72
N ARG A 23 1.11 -4.04 -13.60
CA ARG A 23 1.75 -4.68 -14.75
C ARG A 23 0.99 -5.94 -15.11
N ASP A 24 0.57 -6.07 -16.37
CA ASP A 24 -0.18 -7.22 -16.89
C ASP A 24 0.47 -8.58 -16.63
N ASP A 25 1.80 -8.60 -16.47
CA ASP A 25 2.57 -9.83 -16.29
C ASP A 25 2.90 -10.17 -14.83
N LEU A 26 2.50 -9.33 -13.87
CA LEU A 26 2.79 -9.43 -12.44
C LEU A 26 1.49 -9.47 -11.61
N PRO A 27 1.51 -10.07 -10.40
CA PRO A 27 0.38 -9.94 -9.48
C PRO A 27 0.22 -8.48 -9.04
N SER A 28 -1.01 -8.08 -8.71
CA SER A 28 -1.30 -6.81 -8.04
C SER A 28 -0.80 -6.82 -6.59
N VAL A 29 -0.76 -5.64 -5.97
CA VAL A 29 -0.47 -5.49 -4.52
C VAL A 29 -1.43 -6.34 -3.68
N THR A 30 -2.71 -6.41 -4.04
CA THR A 30 -3.71 -7.24 -3.36
C THR A 30 -3.36 -8.73 -3.42
N ASN A 31 -2.85 -9.22 -4.56
CA ASN A 31 -2.52 -10.63 -4.78
C ASN A 31 -1.17 -11.04 -4.15
N ASP A 32 -0.33 -10.08 -3.77
CA ASP A 32 1.00 -10.29 -3.17
C ASP A 32 1.13 -9.57 -1.82
N ALA A 33 0.01 -9.33 -1.14
CA ALA A 33 -0.09 -8.44 0.01
C ALA A 33 0.81 -8.85 1.18
N GLU A 34 0.98 -10.15 1.43
CA GLU A 34 1.84 -10.65 2.51
C GLU A 34 3.30 -10.22 2.32
N ARG A 35 3.83 -10.35 1.09
CA ARG A 35 5.19 -9.93 0.78
C ARG A 35 5.31 -8.41 0.82
N VAL A 36 4.37 -7.69 0.20
CA VAL A 36 4.39 -6.22 0.18
C VAL A 36 4.40 -5.66 1.60
N VAL A 37 3.58 -6.20 2.50
CA VAL A 37 3.58 -5.84 3.92
C VAL A 37 4.91 -6.17 4.58
N SER A 38 5.46 -7.36 4.35
CA SER A 38 6.75 -7.75 4.93
C SER A 38 7.88 -6.80 4.51
N GLU A 39 7.94 -6.41 3.23
CA GLU A 39 8.92 -5.47 2.71
C GLU A 39 8.73 -4.06 3.28
N CYS A 40 7.50 -3.57 3.30
CA CYS A 40 7.20 -2.26 3.86
C CYS A 40 7.53 -2.19 5.35
N LEU A 41 7.25 -3.25 6.11
CA LEU A 41 7.61 -3.34 7.53
C LEU A 41 9.13 -3.34 7.73
N ALA A 42 9.87 -4.07 6.88
CA ALA A 42 11.33 -4.12 6.95
C ALA A 42 11.98 -2.77 6.64
N TYR A 43 11.38 -1.98 5.74
CA TYR A 43 11.97 -0.72 5.27
C TYR A 43 11.47 0.51 6.06
N TYR A 44 10.18 0.58 6.37
CA TYR A 44 9.55 1.75 7.00
C TYR A 44 9.18 1.54 8.48
N GLY A 45 9.35 0.33 9.01
CA GLY A 45 8.90 -0.06 10.35
C GLY A 45 7.38 -0.22 10.43
N GLU A 46 6.82 -0.09 11.64
CA GLU A 46 5.39 -0.34 11.92
C GLU A 46 4.43 0.78 11.46
N LYS A 47 4.77 1.50 10.39
CA LYS A 47 3.87 2.50 9.80
C LYS A 47 2.67 1.82 9.15
N ARG A 48 1.53 2.50 9.15
CA ARG A 48 0.34 2.04 8.40
C ARG A 48 0.63 2.09 6.91
N ILE A 49 0.29 1.02 6.20
CA ILE A 49 0.58 0.86 4.78
C ILE A 49 -0.70 1.13 4.00
N ILE A 50 -0.75 2.28 3.34
CA ILE A 50 -1.86 2.66 2.46
C ILE A 50 -1.42 2.39 1.02
N TYR A 51 -2.23 1.68 0.25
CA TYR A 51 -1.96 1.40 -1.15
C TYR A 51 -3.08 1.92 -2.05
N ARG A 52 -2.70 2.33 -3.27
CA ARG A 52 -3.65 2.65 -4.33
C ARG A 52 -3.75 1.48 -5.29
N ASP A 53 -4.98 1.00 -5.51
CA ASP A 53 -5.27 -0.10 -6.45
C ASP A 53 -5.35 0.40 -7.92
N SER A 54 -5.59 -0.54 -8.84
CA SER A 54 -5.74 -0.25 -10.27
C SER A 54 -6.94 0.63 -10.61
N ASP A 55 -7.98 0.61 -9.75
CA ASP A 55 -9.19 1.43 -9.90
C ASP A 55 -8.98 2.83 -9.31
N GLY A 56 -7.79 3.11 -8.81
CA GLY A 56 -7.38 4.40 -8.27
C GLY A 56 -7.89 4.65 -6.85
N ARG A 57 -8.42 3.63 -6.16
CA ARG A 57 -8.94 3.71 -4.79
C ARG A 57 -7.82 3.51 -3.79
N TRP A 58 -7.92 4.20 -2.66
CA TRP A 58 -6.98 4.06 -1.55
C TRP A 58 -7.54 3.11 -0.51
N ASP A 59 -6.78 2.06 -0.23
CA ASP A 59 -7.08 1.05 0.78
C ASP A 59 -5.85 0.88 1.68
N GLU A 60 -6.06 0.23 2.81
CA GLU A 60 -5.02 -0.09 3.78
C GLU A 60 -4.73 -1.58 3.78
N LEU A 61 -3.44 -1.92 3.78
CA LEU A 61 -2.95 -3.26 4.10
C LEU A 61 -2.83 -3.36 5.63
N LEU A 62 -3.81 -3.98 6.28
CA LEU A 62 -3.79 -4.15 7.73
C LEU A 62 -2.69 -5.13 8.13
N HIS A 63 -1.94 -4.81 9.20
CA HIS A 63 -0.89 -5.67 9.72
C HIS A 63 -0.74 -5.53 11.24
N THR A 64 -0.14 -6.53 11.89
CA THR A 64 0.18 -6.51 13.34
C THR A 64 1.64 -6.14 13.63
N GLY A 65 2.25 -5.29 12.79
CA GLY A 65 3.69 -5.00 12.84
C GLY A 65 4.61 -6.12 12.33
N ILE A 66 4.09 -7.34 12.16
CA ILE A 66 4.86 -8.52 11.70
C ILE A 66 4.18 -9.31 10.59
N GLN A 67 2.85 -9.24 10.46
CA GLN A 67 2.09 -10.06 9.54
C GLN A 67 0.90 -9.29 8.98
N PHE A 68 0.60 -9.50 7.70
CA PHE A 68 -0.62 -9.06 7.05
C PHE A 68 -1.88 -9.68 7.69
N ARG A 69 -2.96 -8.91 7.75
CA ARG A 69 -4.24 -9.30 8.37
C ARG A 69 -5.46 -9.14 7.48
N GLY A 70 -5.36 -8.35 6.43
CA GLY A 70 -6.49 -8.10 5.54
C GLY A 70 -6.47 -6.68 5.00
N PHE A 71 -7.59 -6.31 4.39
CA PHE A 71 -7.76 -5.03 3.71
C PHE A 71 -8.85 -4.21 4.41
N ALA A 72 -8.68 -2.89 4.42
CA ALA A 72 -9.71 -1.95 4.85
C ALA A 72 -9.71 -0.70 3.96
N PRO A 73 -10.86 -0.04 3.74
CA PRO A 73 -10.90 1.21 3.00
C PRO A 73 -10.16 2.34 3.73
N TYR A 74 -9.41 3.15 2.99
CA TYR A 74 -8.75 4.34 3.54
C TYR A 74 -9.43 5.63 3.05
N ASN A 75 -10.06 6.35 3.98
CA ASN A 75 -10.78 7.60 3.70
C ASN A 75 -10.07 8.84 4.29
N GLY A 76 -8.78 8.73 4.61
CA GLY A 76 -8.00 9.81 5.22
C GLY A 76 -7.48 10.83 4.21
N ASP A 77 -6.56 11.68 4.67
CA ASP A 77 -5.87 12.64 3.81
C ASP A 77 -4.71 11.97 3.09
N VAL A 78 -4.73 12.03 1.76
CA VAL A 78 -3.66 11.51 0.91
C VAL A 78 -2.74 12.67 0.53
N PRO A 79 -1.44 12.60 0.85
CA PRO A 79 -0.49 13.65 0.48
C PRO A 79 -0.50 13.92 -1.03
N GLY A 80 -0.55 15.19 -1.42
CA GLY A 80 -0.49 15.59 -2.84
C GLY A 80 -1.79 15.36 -3.64
N VAL A 81 -2.87 14.88 -3.03
CA VAL A 81 -4.20 14.86 -3.65
C VAL A 81 -4.99 16.06 -3.12
N GLU A 82 -5.23 17.05 -3.98
CA GLU A 82 -6.05 18.21 -3.64
C GLU A 82 -7.53 17.77 -3.59
N ARG A 83 -8.20 17.93 -2.44
CA ARG A 83 -9.65 17.72 -2.37
C ARG A 83 -10.31 18.84 -3.15
N THR A 84 -10.80 18.54 -4.35
CA THR A 84 -11.67 19.47 -5.09
C THR A 84 -12.98 19.57 -4.30
N VAL A 85 -13.20 20.72 -3.67
CA VAL A 85 -14.47 21.09 -3.02
C VAL A 85 -15.54 21.43 -4.05
#